data_AF-A0A3C0N332-F1
#
_entry.id   AF-A0A3C0N332-F1
#
_cell.length_a   1.000
_cell.length_b   1.000
_cell.length_c   1.000
_cell.angle_alpha   90.00
_cell.angle_beta   90.00
_cell.angle_gamma   90.00
#
_symmetry.space_group_name_H-M   'P 1'
#
loop_
_entity.id
_entity.type
_entity.pdbx_description
1 polymer ?
#
loop_
_entity_poly.entity_id
_entity_poly.type
_entity_poly.pdbx_seq_one_letter_code
_entity_poly.pdbx_strand_id
1 'polypeptide(L)'
;MKIFQNFFHVVIHDVTPQHAKAIHQIIHPLSILLNQQLSVAVVPCWHGTSLSSSDKTFIDFIKENSQEILLHGYTHQNVGMPDILALLTKNSNELTGLSE
;
A
#
# COMPACT_ATOMS: atom_id res chain seq x y z
N MET A 1 14.76 5.80 -30.00
CA MET A 1 13.87 5.42 -28.89
C MET A 1 14.03 6.49 -27.81
N LYS A 2 13.08 7.42 -27.68
CA LYS A 2 13.15 8.46 -26.64
C LYS A 2 12.73 7.81 -25.33
N ILE A 3 13.69 7.65 -24.41
CA ILE A 3 13.42 7.33 -23.02
C ILE A 3 12.72 8.57 -22.46
N PHE A 4 11.40 8.55 -22.34
CA PHE A 4 10.74 9.50 -21.47
C PHE A 4 11.17 9.10 -20.06
N GLN A 5 12.12 9.84 -19.48
CA GLN A 5 12.28 9.83 -18.03
C GLN A 5 10.93 10.30 -17.47
N ASN A 6 10.28 9.46 -16.68
CA ASN A 6 9.07 9.87 -15.99
C ASN A 6 9.41 11.06 -15.08
N PHE A 7 8.79 12.21 -15.33
CA PHE A 7 8.99 13.44 -14.54
C PHE A 7 8.39 13.34 -13.12
N PHE A 8 7.65 12.27 -12.85
CA PHE A 8 6.97 12.00 -11.59
C PHE A 8 6.91 10.49 -11.37
N HIS A 9 6.77 10.09 -10.10
CA HIS A 9 6.63 8.69 -9.70
C HIS A 9 5.27 8.49 -9.03
N VAL A 10 4.65 7.33 -9.27
CA VAL A 10 3.36 6.99 -8.67
C VAL A 10 3.58 5.92 -7.61
N VAL A 11 3.16 6.23 -6.39
CA VAL A 11 3.16 5.28 -5.26
C VAL A 11 1.72 5.11 -4.79
N ILE A 12 1.27 3.86 -4.69
CA ILE A 12 -0.03 3.52 -4.12
C ILE A 12 0.20 3.09 -2.68
N HIS A 13 -0.41 3.81 -1.75
CA HIS A 13 -0.32 3.53 -0.32
C HIS A 13 -1.40 2.56 0.15
N ASP A 14 -1.25 2.07 1.39
CA ASP A 14 -2.23 1.25 2.10
C ASP A 14 -2.60 -0.03 1.35
N VAL A 15 -1.62 -0.66 0.70
CA VAL A 15 -1.85 -1.85 -0.12
C VAL A 15 -2.00 -3.07 0.79
N THR A 16 -3.22 -3.59 0.86
CA THR A 16 -3.57 -4.70 1.74
C THR A 16 -4.72 -5.57 1.17
N PRO A 17 -4.80 -6.88 1.48
CA PRO A 17 -5.85 -7.76 0.94
C PRO A 17 -7.28 -7.33 1.32
N GLN A 18 -7.48 -6.67 2.46
CA GLN A 18 -8.79 -6.17 2.89
C GLN A 18 -9.38 -5.14 1.89
N HIS A 19 -8.52 -4.55 1.06
CA HIS A 19 -8.90 -3.60 0.01
C HIS A 19 -8.64 -4.14 -1.41
N ALA A 20 -8.46 -5.46 -1.57
CA ALA A 20 -8.04 -6.09 -2.83
C ALA A 20 -8.84 -5.64 -4.06
N LYS A 21 -10.16 -5.48 -3.93
CA LYS A 21 -11.01 -5.01 -5.04
C LYS A 21 -10.63 -3.60 -5.50
N ALA A 22 -10.49 -2.66 -4.56
CA ALA A 22 -10.14 -1.28 -4.87
C ALA A 22 -8.71 -1.20 -5.40
N ILE A 23 -7.78 -1.92 -4.75
CA ILE A 23 -6.39 -2.01 -5.17
C ILE A 23 -6.28 -2.56 -6.59
N HIS A 24 -7.03 -3.60 -6.95
CA HIS A 24 -7.05 -4.13 -8.31
C HIS A 24 -7.56 -3.10 -9.33
N GLN A 25 -8.63 -2.37 -8.99
CA GLN A 25 -9.21 -1.34 -9.86
C GLN A 25 -8.27 -0.15 -10.10
N ILE A 26 -7.34 0.12 -9.17
CA ILE A 26 -6.35 1.19 -9.27
C ILE A 26 -5.08 0.71 -9.98
N ILE A 27 -4.47 -0.38 -9.47
CA ILE A 27 -3.18 -0.88 -9.93
C ILE A 27 -3.24 -1.35 -11.37
N HIS A 28 -4.27 -2.12 -11.75
CA HIS A 28 -4.31 -2.73 -13.08
C HIS A 28 -4.28 -1.70 -14.24
N PRO A 29 -5.15 -0.67 -14.27
CA PRO A 29 -5.06 0.33 -15.34
C PRO A 29 -3.79 1.17 -15.26
N LEU A 30 -3.29 1.49 -14.05
CA LEU A 30 -2.07 2.28 -13.88
C LEU A 30 -0.81 1.51 -14.29
N SER A 31 -0.73 0.21 -14.01
CA SER A 31 0.40 -0.62 -14.39
C SER A 31 0.55 -0.70 -15.91
N ILE A 32 -0.58 -0.78 -16.64
CA ILE A 32 -0.58 -0.72 -18.10
C ILE A 32 -0.11 0.65 -18.58
N LEU A 33 -0.68 1.74 -18.04
CA LEU A 33 -0.37 3.10 -18.47
C LEU A 33 1.09 3.49 -18.21
N LEU A 34 1.66 3.03 -17.10
CA LEU A 34 3.01 3.36 -16.65
C LEU A 34 4.05 2.30 -17.04
N ASN A 35 3.66 1.28 -17.80
CA ASN A 35 4.52 0.13 -18.12
C ASN A 35 5.19 -0.45 -16.85
N GLN A 36 4.36 -0.70 -15.84
CA GLN A 36 4.70 -1.20 -14.50
C GLN A 36 5.58 -0.28 -13.64
N GLN A 37 5.93 0.93 -14.10
CA GLN A 37 6.73 1.91 -13.35
C GLN A 37 5.90 2.61 -12.26
N LEU A 38 5.46 1.83 -11.27
CA LEU A 38 4.80 2.30 -10.05
C LEU A 38 5.33 1.52 -8.86
N SER A 39 5.30 2.15 -7.68
CA SER A 39 5.56 1.48 -6.41
C SER A 39 4.26 1.27 -5.64
N VAL A 40 4.27 0.27 -4.77
CA VAL A 40 3.17 -0.06 -3.87
C VAL A 40 3.69 -0.15 -2.45
N ALA A 41 3.02 0.52 -1.51
CA ALA A 41 3.39 0.52 -0.11
C ALA A 41 2.44 -0.41 0.65
N VAL A 42 2.94 -1.60 1.01
CA VAL A 42 2.14 -2.70 1.57
C VAL A 42 2.07 -2.65 3.09
N VAL A 43 0.93 -3.09 3.63
CA VAL A 43 0.70 -3.27 5.06
C VAL A 43 0.50 -4.76 5.37
N PRO A 44 1.49 -5.47 5.93
CA PRO A 44 1.41 -6.92 6.12
C PRO A 44 0.39 -7.40 7.18
N CYS A 45 -0.05 -6.54 8.09
CA CYS A 45 -0.92 -6.91 9.21
C CYS A 45 -2.00 -5.85 9.47
N TRP A 46 -2.75 -5.48 8.44
CA TRP A 46 -3.75 -4.42 8.50
C TRP A 46 -4.69 -4.53 9.71
N HIS A 47 -4.58 -3.57 10.62
CA HIS A 47 -5.31 -3.51 11.89
C HIS A 47 -5.31 -4.85 12.68
N GLY A 48 -4.18 -5.56 12.67
CA GLY A 48 -4.01 -6.84 13.39
C GLY A 48 -4.40 -8.08 12.59
N THR A 49 -4.80 -7.94 11.33
CA THR A 49 -5.08 -9.07 10.43
C THR A 49 -3.87 -9.34 9.54
N SER A 50 -3.04 -10.31 9.94
CA SER A 50 -1.86 -10.75 9.17
C SER A 50 -2.23 -11.33 7.81
N LEU A 51 -1.32 -11.17 6.84
CA LEU A 51 -1.32 -11.96 5.62
C LEU A 51 -1.36 -13.45 5.91
N SER A 52 -2.07 -14.18 5.07
CA SER A 52 -2.27 -15.62 5.15
C SER A 52 -2.01 -16.28 3.81
N SER A 53 -2.01 -17.62 3.78
CA SER A 53 -1.86 -18.37 2.53
C SER A 53 -3.00 -18.12 1.53
N SER A 54 -4.19 -17.72 1.99
CA SER A 54 -5.29 -17.36 1.09
C SER A 54 -5.07 -16.04 0.35
N ASP A 55 -4.14 -15.20 0.79
CA ASP A 55 -3.83 -13.92 0.15
C ASP A 55 -2.82 -14.05 -1.01
N LYS A 56 -2.40 -15.28 -1.35
CA LYS A 56 -1.40 -15.53 -2.39
C LYS A 56 -1.76 -14.88 -3.72
N THR A 57 -3.01 -15.01 -4.17
CA THR A 57 -3.47 -14.41 -5.44
C THR A 57 -3.34 -12.89 -5.43
N PHE A 58 -3.61 -12.24 -4.29
CA PHE A 58 -3.41 -10.81 -4.14
C PHE A 58 -1.92 -10.45 -4.20
N ILE A 59 -1.07 -11.19 -3.47
CA ILE A 59 0.38 -10.96 -3.46
C ILE A 59 1.00 -11.13 -4.84
N ASP A 60 0.61 -12.18 -5.57
CA ASP A 60 1.07 -12.43 -6.95
C ASP A 60 0.66 -11.26 -7.85
N PHE A 61 -0.60 -10.83 -7.78
CA PHE A 61 -1.10 -9.67 -8.54
C PHE A 61 -0.27 -8.41 -8.31
N ILE A 62 0.09 -8.11 -7.05
CA ILE A 62 0.93 -6.95 -6.73
C ILE A 62 2.33 -7.08 -7.35
N LYS A 63 2.96 -8.25 -7.22
CA LYS A 63 4.30 -8.51 -7.78
C LYS A 63 4.34 -8.39 -9.30
N GLU A 64 3.26 -8.81 -9.98
CA GLU A 64 3.17 -8.77 -11.44
C GLU A 64 2.89 -7.36 -12.00
N ASN A 65 2.37 -6.44 -11.18
CA ASN A 65 1.86 -5.14 -11.63
C ASN A 65 2.58 -3.93 -11.03
N SER A 66 3.64 -4.14 -10.24
CA SER A 66 4.44 -3.07 -9.64
C SER A 66 5.93 -3.33 -9.84
N GLN A 67 6.71 -2.27 -9.96
CA GLN A 67 8.17 -2.35 -10.09
C GLN A 67 8.84 -2.46 -8.72
N GLU A 68 8.26 -1.85 -7.70
CA GLU A 68 8.83 -1.79 -6.36
C GLU A 68 7.73 -1.95 -5.31
N ILE A 69 8.04 -2.77 -4.29
CA ILE A 69 7.18 -3.03 -3.14
C ILE A 69 7.87 -2.48 -1.91
N LEU A 70 7.23 -1.51 -1.25
CA LEU A 70 7.70 -0.81 -0.07
C LEU A 70 6.89 -1.25 1.15
N LEU A 71 7.47 -1.18 2.35
CA LEU A 71 6.75 -1.40 3.60
C LEU A 71 6.10 -0.08 4.06
N HIS A 72 4.81 -0.13 4.39
CA HIS A 72 4.03 1.01 4.89
C HIS A 72 3.57 0.75 6.34
N GLY A 73 4.54 0.41 7.19
CA GLY A 73 4.28 -0.11 8.54
C GLY A 73 3.64 -1.50 8.56
N TYR A 74 3.58 -2.11 9.75
CA TYR A 74 3.06 -3.47 9.90
C TYR A 74 1.56 -3.50 10.11
N THR A 75 1.01 -2.71 11.06
CA THR A 75 -0.43 -2.77 11.37
C THR A 75 -1.27 -1.61 10.88
N HIS A 76 -0.62 -0.54 10.42
CA HIS A 76 -1.31 0.73 10.10
C HIS A 76 -2.16 1.23 11.29
N GLN A 77 -1.60 1.09 12.50
CA GLN A 77 -2.17 1.64 13.73
C GLN A 77 -1.13 2.54 14.39
N ASN A 78 -1.59 3.68 14.90
CA ASN A 78 -0.81 4.51 15.80
C ASN A 78 -0.75 3.86 17.19
N VAL A 79 0.46 3.47 17.61
CA VAL A 79 0.73 2.85 18.93
C VAL A 79 1.22 3.90 19.96
N GLY A 80 1.31 5.17 19.58
CA GLY A 80 1.73 6.28 20.44
C GLY A 80 0.64 6.81 21.38
N MET A 81 1.02 7.75 22.26
CA MET A 81 0.08 8.48 23.13
C MET A 81 -1.08 9.06 22.31
N PRO A 82 -2.33 8.98 22.79
CA PRO A 82 -3.50 9.47 22.05
C PRO A 82 -3.41 10.98 21.88
N ASP A 83 -2.93 11.43 20.73
CA ASP A 83 -3.10 12.81 20.32
C ASP A 83 -4.54 13.01 19.82
N ILE A 84 -5.03 14.25 19.83
CA ILE A 84 -6.40 14.61 19.41
C ILE A 84 -6.68 14.07 18.00
N LEU A 85 -5.66 14.07 17.13
CA LEU A 85 -5.74 13.51 15.79
C LEU A 85 -5.99 11.99 15.80
N ALA A 86 -5.34 11.23 16.68
CA ALA A 86 -5.55 9.79 16.81
C ALA A 86 -6.97 9.46 17.28
N LEU A 87 -7.55 10.27 18.17
CA LEU A 87 -8.94 10.11 18.62
C LEU A 87 -9.94 10.35 17.48
N LEU A 88 -9.67 11.34 16.62
CA LEU A 88 -10.52 11.71 15.49
C LEU A 88 -10.38 10.74 14.31
N THR A 89 -9.21 10.12 14.11
CA THR A 89 -8.94 9.17 13.02
C THR A 89 -9.07 7.71 13.42
N LYS A 90 -9.56 7.40 14.63
CA LYS A 90 -9.59 6.03 15.19
C LYS A 90 -8.21 5.35 15.14
N ASN A 91 -7.15 6.11 15.42
CA ASN A 91 -5.74 5.71 15.39
C ASN A 91 -5.15 5.43 13.99
N SER A 92 -5.87 5.71 12.90
CA SER A 92 -5.32 5.74 11.53
C SER A 92 -4.64 7.09 11.27
N ASN A 93 -3.56 7.39 12.00
CA ASN A 93 -2.81 8.63 11.82
C ASN A 93 -1.58 8.40 10.91
N GLU A 94 -1.69 8.79 9.65
CA GLU A 94 -0.63 8.70 8.63
C GLU A 94 0.64 9.50 8.94
N LEU A 95 0.60 10.43 9.91
CA LEU A 95 1.65 11.43 10.12
C LEU A 95 2.58 11.14 11.31
N THR A 96 2.18 10.30 12.27
CA THR A 96 2.88 10.18 13.58
C THR A 96 3.28 8.77 14.00
N GLY A 97 3.02 7.76 13.19
CA GLY A 97 3.49 6.40 13.48
C GLY A 97 2.56 5.35 12.93
N LEU A 98 3.03 4.67 11.89
CA LEU A 98 2.55 3.34 11.57
C LEU A 98 3.38 2.41 12.45
N SER A 99 2.75 1.52 13.23
CA SER A 99 3.51 0.53 14.01
C SER A 99 4.53 -0.19 13.10
N GLU A 100 5.76 -0.37 13.58
CA GLU A 100 6.70 -1.33 12.98
C GLU A 100 6.15 -2.76 13.00
#